data_AF-A0A3A9VET9-F1
#
_entry.id   AF-A0A3A9VET9-F1
#
_cell.length_a   1.000
_cell.length_b   1.000
_cell.length_c   1.000
_cell.angle_alpha   90.00
_cell.angle_beta   90.00
_cell.angle_gamma   90.00
#
_symmetry.space_group_name_H-M   'P 1'
#
loop_
_entity.id
_entity.type
_entity.pdbx_description
1 polymer ?
#
loop_
_entity_poly.entity_id
_entity_poly.type
_entity_poly.pdbx_seq_one_letter_code
_entity_poly.pdbx_strand_id
1 'polypeptide(L)'
;MRNFLVVLILIFITSCARNVEPTVENINKIFASQDFTFEFHPIGATKKSISFRDDYLVYKSDDPTLRREITYDEVLLINDFIQKIVNVHQDDKDTESSSFYVVKNTAYKTTIIPKQEGYYFEALLRTLKLNN
;
A
#
# COMPACT_ATOMS: atom_id res chain seq x y z
N MET A 1 -3.43 -19.00 -36.23
CA MET A 1 -3.45 -17.64 -35.64
C MET A 1 -4.60 -17.42 -34.66
N ARG A 2 -5.84 -17.88 -34.93
CA ARG A 2 -6.99 -17.73 -34.01
C ARG A 2 -6.76 -18.26 -32.59
N ASN A 3 -6.08 -19.40 -32.44
CA ASN A 3 -5.82 -20.00 -31.11
C ASN A 3 -4.76 -19.23 -30.30
N PHE A 4 -3.86 -18.48 -30.94
CA PHE A 4 -2.81 -17.70 -30.26
C PHE A 4 -3.39 -16.43 -29.62
N LEU A 5 -4.42 -15.86 -30.25
CA LEU A 5 -5.11 -14.67 -29.78
C LEU A 5 -5.91 -14.94 -28.49
N VAL A 6 -6.46 -16.15 -28.35
CA VAL A 6 -7.17 -16.61 -27.13
C VAL A 6 -6.21 -16.79 -25.96
N VAL A 7 -5.01 -17.34 -26.21
CA VAL A 7 -3.96 -17.49 -25.18
C VAL A 7 -3.44 -16.13 -24.73
N LEU A 8 -3.27 -15.18 -25.67
CA LEU A 8 -2.83 -13.82 -25.33
C LEU A 8 -3.86 -13.12 -24.42
N ILE A 9 -5.15 -13.21 -24.75
CA ILE A 9 -6.24 -12.63 -23.94
C ILE A 9 -6.25 -13.26 -22.54
N LEU A 10 -6.08 -14.59 -22.43
CA LEU A 10 -6.02 -15.29 -21.14
C LEU A 10 -4.85 -14.84 -20.25
N ILE A 11 -3.70 -14.53 -20.84
CA ILE A 11 -2.54 -14.00 -20.08
C ILE A 11 -2.84 -12.60 -19.55
N PHE A 12 -3.50 -11.74 -20.34
CA PHE A 12 -3.83 -10.37 -19.93
C PHE A 12 -4.81 -10.31 -18.75
N ILE A 13 -5.76 -11.24 -18.62
CA ILE A 13 -6.72 -11.27 -17.50
C ILE A 13 -6.08 -11.65 -16.16
N THR A 14 -4.90 -12.28 -16.18
CA THR A 14 -4.19 -12.71 -14.96
C THR A 14 -3.22 -11.67 -14.40
N SER A 15 -3.03 -10.53 -15.08
CA SER A 15 -2.05 -9.50 -14.68
C SER A 15 -2.54 -8.58 -13.55
N CYS A 16 -3.74 -8.79 -13.01
CA CYS A 16 -4.23 -8.02 -11.87
C CYS A 16 -3.66 -8.60 -10.57
N ALA A 17 -3.05 -7.75 -9.73
CA ALA A 17 -2.58 -8.15 -8.40
C ALA A 17 -3.72 -8.83 -7.62
N ARG A 18 -3.44 -9.98 -7.00
CA ARG A 18 -4.42 -10.77 -6.28
C ARG A 18 -4.84 -10.05 -5.00
N ASN A 19 -6.13 -9.84 -4.82
CA ASN A 19 -6.66 -9.32 -3.55
C ASN A 19 -6.52 -10.39 -2.46
N VAL A 20 -5.92 -10.01 -1.33
CA VAL A 20 -5.70 -10.87 -0.16
C VAL A 20 -6.20 -10.17 1.11
N GLU A 21 -6.66 -10.96 2.07
CA GLU A 21 -7.15 -10.45 3.36
C GLU A 21 -6.02 -9.73 4.13
N PRO A 22 -6.33 -8.66 4.89
CA PRO A 22 -5.37 -7.85 5.62
C PRO A 22 -4.87 -8.58 6.87
N THR A 23 -4.05 -9.61 6.68
CA THR A 23 -3.41 -10.36 7.76
C THR A 23 -1.91 -10.06 7.82
N VAL A 24 -1.29 -10.22 8.98
CA VAL A 24 0.17 -10.05 9.15
C VAL A 24 0.96 -10.90 8.15
N GLU A 25 0.53 -12.15 7.91
CA GLU A 25 1.18 -13.04 6.94
C GLU A 25 1.13 -12.46 5.51
N ASN A 26 -0.02 -11.94 5.08
CA ASN A 26 -0.17 -11.37 3.74
C ASN A 26 0.57 -10.03 3.59
N ILE A 27 0.64 -9.22 4.64
CA ILE A 27 1.49 -8.03 4.66
C ILE A 27 2.95 -8.42 4.48
N ASN A 28 3.46 -9.38 5.26
CA ASN A 28 4.84 -9.82 5.13
C ASN A 28 5.16 -10.38 3.73
N LYS A 29 4.21 -11.05 3.07
CA LYS A 29 4.35 -11.47 1.66
C LYS A 29 4.48 -10.29 0.69
N ILE A 30 3.76 -9.20 0.95
CA ILE A 30 3.90 -7.97 0.14
C ILE A 30 5.26 -7.32 0.38
N PHE A 31 5.73 -7.23 1.62
CA PHE A 31 7.01 -6.61 1.96
C PHE A 31 8.22 -7.41 1.49
N ALA A 32 8.10 -8.74 1.42
CA ALA A 32 9.18 -9.61 0.97
C ALA A 32 9.67 -9.32 -0.46
N SER A 33 8.87 -8.65 -1.30
CA SER A 33 9.31 -8.25 -2.64
C SER A 33 10.28 -7.08 -2.65
N GLN A 34 10.43 -6.33 -1.56
CA GLN A 34 11.20 -5.07 -1.51
C GLN A 34 10.76 -4.02 -2.57
N ASP A 35 9.62 -4.26 -3.21
CA ASP A 35 8.92 -3.32 -4.09
C ASP A 35 7.46 -3.37 -3.67
N PHE A 36 7.02 -2.32 -2.98
CA PHE A 36 5.64 -2.21 -2.53
C PHE A 36 5.21 -0.75 -2.48
N THR A 37 3.91 -0.55 -2.38
CA THR A 37 3.28 0.75 -2.23
C THR A 37 2.24 0.69 -1.13
N PHE A 38 2.32 1.66 -0.23
CA PHE A 38 1.36 1.93 0.81
C PHE A 38 0.59 3.20 0.45
N GLU A 39 -0.71 3.09 0.27
CA GLU A 39 -1.60 4.20 -0.07
C GLU A 39 -2.55 4.48 1.08
N PHE A 40 -2.83 5.77 1.31
CA PHE A 40 -3.90 6.24 2.16
C PHE A 40 -4.94 6.96 1.31
N HIS A 41 -6.18 6.52 1.44
CA HIS A 41 -7.36 7.06 0.77
C HIS A 41 -8.24 7.72 1.83
N PRO A 42 -7.98 8.99 2.16
CA PRO A 42 -8.83 9.74 3.08
C PRO A 42 -10.21 9.99 2.48
N ILE A 43 -11.26 9.98 3.30
CA ILE A 43 -12.60 10.35 2.85
C ILE A 43 -12.62 11.82 2.38
N GLY A 44 -13.10 12.06 1.17
CA GLY A 44 -13.26 13.41 0.61
C GLY A 44 -11.97 14.18 0.33
N ALA A 45 -10.79 13.54 0.35
CA ALA A 45 -9.51 14.19 0.06
C ALA A 45 -8.65 13.36 -0.91
N THR A 46 -7.55 13.95 -1.40
CA THR A 46 -6.68 13.28 -2.36
C THR A 46 -5.91 12.13 -1.70
N LYS A 47 -5.79 11.03 -2.45
CA LYS A 47 -4.95 9.89 -2.09
C LYS A 47 -3.49 10.30 -1.90
N LYS A 48 -2.89 9.85 -0.80
CA LYS A 48 -1.44 9.94 -0.55
C LYS A 48 -0.80 8.55 -0.69
N SER A 49 0.46 8.47 -1.09
CA SER A 49 1.15 7.18 -1.23
C SER A 49 2.64 7.24 -0.96
N ILE A 50 3.16 6.19 -0.33
CA ILE A 50 4.59 5.92 -0.14
C ILE A 50 4.90 4.64 -0.94
N SER A 51 5.82 4.72 -1.89
CA SER A 51 6.33 3.57 -2.64
C SER A 51 7.79 3.33 -2.28
N PHE A 52 8.15 2.06 -2.13
CA PHE A 52 9.53 1.62 -1.96
C PHE A 52 9.96 0.83 -3.20
N ARG A 53 11.06 1.23 -3.85
CA ARG A 53 11.65 0.55 -5.02
C ARG A 53 13.14 0.81 -5.09
N ASP A 54 13.94 -0.23 -5.29
CA ASP A 54 15.38 -0.12 -5.56
C ASP A 54 16.11 0.78 -4.54
N ASP A 55 15.83 0.62 -3.25
CA ASP A 55 16.40 1.44 -2.15
C ASP A 55 15.96 2.92 -2.12
N TYR A 56 14.92 3.28 -2.89
CA TYR A 56 14.29 4.60 -2.86
C TYR A 56 12.90 4.56 -2.27
N LEU A 57 12.61 5.57 -1.45
CA LEU A 57 11.27 5.95 -1.05
C LEU A 57 10.76 7.07 -1.97
N VAL A 58 9.55 6.91 -2.48
CA VAL A 58 8.82 7.91 -3.25
C VAL A 58 7.52 8.24 -2.54
N TYR A 59 7.37 9.48 -2.09
CA TYR A 59 6.15 10.01 -1.49
C TYR A 59 5.40 10.89 -2.49
N LYS A 60 4.11 10.59 -2.70
CA LYS A 60 3.20 11.35 -3.55
C LYS A 60 2.01 11.85 -2.74
N SER A 61 1.67 13.10 -2.94
CA SER A 61 0.52 13.79 -2.36
C SER A 61 0.07 14.90 -3.32
N ASP A 62 -0.69 15.89 -2.83
CA ASP A 62 -1.00 17.10 -3.58
C ASP A 62 0.22 18.02 -3.78
N ASP A 63 1.24 17.87 -2.93
CA ASP A 63 2.54 18.54 -3.06
C ASP A 63 3.45 17.85 -4.09
N PRO A 64 4.52 18.53 -4.56
CA PRO A 64 5.52 17.91 -5.42
C PRO A 64 6.02 16.57 -4.87
N THR A 65 6.20 15.60 -5.78
CA THR A 65 6.67 14.26 -5.41
C THR A 65 8.04 14.33 -4.75
N LEU A 66 8.15 13.78 -3.54
CA LEU A 66 9.42 13.65 -2.83
C LEU A 66 10.02 12.29 -3.13
N ARG A 67 11.31 12.27 -3.48
CA ARG A 67 12.09 11.05 -3.68
C ARG A 67 13.38 11.15 -2.88
N ARG A 68 13.69 10.10 -2.11
CA ARG A 68 14.96 9.97 -1.39
C ARG A 68 15.37 8.53 -1.24
N GLU A 69 16.65 8.31 -0.97
CA GLU A 69 17.13 7.02 -0.50
C GLU A 69 16.50 6.70 0.87
N ILE A 70 16.31 5.42 1.12
CA ILE A 70 15.75 4.90 2.36
C ILE A 70 16.60 3.74 2.84
N THR A 71 16.77 3.66 4.15
CA THR A 71 17.46 2.56 4.81
C THR A 71 16.52 1.37 5.01
N TYR A 72 17.10 0.17 5.13
CA TYR A 72 16.31 -1.03 5.45
C TYR A 72 15.55 -0.90 6.78
N ASP A 73 16.13 -0.24 7.79
CA ASP A 73 15.46 0.00 9.08
C ASP A 73 14.19 0.85 8.95
N GLU A 74 14.20 1.84 8.07
CA GLU A 74 13.01 2.63 7.77
C GLU A 74 11.94 1.81 7.02
N VAL A 75 12.35 0.85 6.17
CA VAL A 75 11.42 -0.11 5.55
C VAL A 75 10.76 -1.00 6.60
N LEU A 76 11.55 -1.51 7.56
CA LEU A 76 11.02 -2.28 8.70
C LEU A 76 10.05 -1.46 9.53
N LEU A 77 10.36 -0.18 9.78
CA LEU A 77 9.47 0.74 10.48
C LEU A 77 8.12 0.90 9.77
N ILE A 78 8.13 1.01 8.43
CA ILE A 78 6.90 1.06 7.62
C ILE A 78 6.10 -0.25 7.77
N ASN A 79 6.78 -1.40 7.79
CA ASN A 79 6.13 -2.70 7.98
C ASN A 79 5.45 -2.80 9.35
N ASP A 80 6.18 -2.49 10.42
CA ASP A 80 5.66 -2.48 11.78
C ASP A 80 4.45 -1.55 11.92
N PHE A 81 4.52 -0.41 11.23
CA PHE A 81 3.43 0.55 11.18
C PHE A 81 2.16 -0.06 10.56
N ILE A 82 2.30 -0.68 9.39
CA ILE A 82 1.19 -1.32 8.68
C ILE A 82 0.62 -2.48 9.49
N GLN A 83 1.47 -3.29 10.13
CA GLN A 83 1.02 -4.38 10.98
C GLN A 83 0.23 -3.90 12.19
N LYS A 84 0.57 -2.76 12.79
CA LYS A 84 -0.24 -2.15 13.86
C LYS A 84 -1.63 -1.78 13.37
N ILE A 85 -1.75 -1.18 12.18
CA ILE A 85 -3.04 -0.84 11.57
C ILE A 85 -3.85 -2.11 11.30
N VAL A 86 -3.21 -3.15 10.75
CA VAL A 86 -3.82 -4.47 10.56
C VAL A 86 -4.31 -5.04 11.89
N ASN A 87 -3.59 -4.95 12.98
CA ASN A 87 -4.09 -5.50 14.25
C ASN A 87 -5.32 -4.77 14.82
N VAL A 88 -5.58 -3.53 14.35
CA VAL A 88 -6.73 -2.71 14.79
C VAL A 88 -7.73 -2.42 13.67
N HIS A 89 -7.73 -3.21 12.59
CA HIS A 89 -8.66 -3.03 11.49
C HIS A 89 -10.11 -3.43 11.84
N GLN A 90 -11.05 -2.87 11.09
CA GLN A 90 -12.44 -3.34 11.06
C GLN A 90 -12.55 -4.47 10.03
N ASP A 91 -13.39 -5.46 10.34
CA ASP A 91 -13.76 -6.50 9.36
C ASP A 91 -14.72 -5.95 8.28
N ASP A 92 -15.13 -4.68 8.40
CA ASP A 92 -15.97 -3.99 7.43
C ASP A 92 -15.22 -3.77 6.11
N LYS A 93 -15.98 -3.79 5.02
CA LYS A 93 -15.49 -3.64 3.63
C LYS A 93 -16.00 -2.36 2.97
N ASP A 94 -16.74 -1.52 3.68
CA ASP A 94 -17.25 -0.27 3.13
C ASP A 94 -16.16 0.81 2.99
N THR A 95 -15.53 0.85 1.82
CA THR A 95 -14.56 1.87 1.44
C THR A 95 -15.20 3.17 0.94
N GLU A 96 -16.52 3.22 0.74
CA GLU A 96 -17.19 4.42 0.23
C GLU A 96 -17.45 5.44 1.33
N SER A 97 -17.73 4.97 2.55
CA SER A 97 -18.06 5.80 3.71
C SER A 97 -16.92 5.98 4.71
N SER A 98 -15.75 5.37 4.47
CA SER A 98 -14.64 5.35 5.43
C SER A 98 -13.30 5.65 4.78
N SER A 99 -12.40 6.31 5.52
CA SER A 99 -10.99 6.39 5.13
C SER A 99 -10.34 5.01 5.17
N PHE A 100 -9.52 4.66 4.18
CA PHE A 100 -8.91 3.32 4.10
C PHE A 100 -7.45 3.35 3.62
N TYR A 101 -6.76 2.25 3.85
CA TYR A 101 -5.41 2.02 3.37
C TYR A 101 -5.36 0.93 2.31
N VAL A 102 -4.39 1.02 1.40
CA VAL A 102 -4.07 -0.05 0.46
C VAL A 102 -2.59 -0.35 0.54
N VAL A 103 -2.25 -1.62 0.76
CA VAL A 103 -0.86 -2.11 0.69
C VAL A 103 -0.79 -3.05 -0.51
N LYS A 104 0.14 -2.82 -1.43
CA LYS A 104 0.23 -3.61 -2.66
C LYS A 104 1.64 -3.72 -3.22
N ASN A 105 1.89 -4.80 -3.93
CA ASN A 105 2.99 -4.96 -4.88
C ASN A 105 2.45 -5.50 -6.22
N THR A 106 3.33 -5.97 -7.09
CA THR A 106 2.94 -6.54 -8.39
C THR A 106 2.04 -7.77 -8.28
N ALA A 107 2.18 -8.57 -7.22
CA ALA A 107 1.50 -9.85 -7.08
C ALA A 107 0.26 -9.78 -6.18
N TYR A 108 0.27 -8.94 -5.14
CA TYR A 108 -0.72 -8.93 -4.08
C TYR A 108 -1.18 -7.51 -3.76
N LYS A 109 -2.45 -7.40 -3.38
CA LYS A 109 -3.07 -6.18 -2.89
C LYS A 109 -3.92 -6.51 -1.68
N THR A 110 -3.85 -5.67 -0.65
CA THR A 110 -4.77 -5.72 0.48
C THR A 110 -5.29 -4.34 0.82
N THR A 111 -6.53 -4.29 1.31
CA THR A 111 -7.21 -3.07 1.75
C THR A 111 -7.45 -3.20 3.24
N ILE A 112 -7.13 -2.14 3.99
CA ILE A 112 -7.26 -2.11 5.45
C ILE A 112 -8.15 -0.92 5.82
N ILE A 113 -9.30 -1.18 6.42
CA ILE A 113 -10.16 -0.14 6.98
C ILE A 113 -9.83 -0.03 8.47
N PRO A 114 -9.20 1.06 8.94
CA PRO A 114 -8.80 1.19 10.34
C PRO A 114 -10.02 1.45 11.24
N LYS A 115 -10.00 0.97 12.50
CA LYS A 115 -10.99 1.39 13.51
C LYS A 115 -10.89 2.87 13.91
N GLN A 116 -9.73 3.50 13.68
CA GLN A 116 -9.46 4.89 14.03
C GLN A 116 -8.84 5.60 12.82
N GLU A 117 -9.50 6.65 12.33
CA GLU A 117 -9.14 7.31 11.08
C GLU A 117 -7.85 8.15 11.17
N GLY A 118 -7.11 8.21 10.05
CA GLY A 118 -6.23 9.33 9.66
C GLY A 118 -4.91 9.55 10.41
N TYR A 119 -4.90 9.43 11.74
CA TYR A 119 -3.74 9.76 12.59
C TYR A 119 -2.50 8.94 12.24
N TYR A 120 -2.73 7.69 11.84
CA TYR A 120 -1.64 6.77 11.58
C TYR A 120 -0.77 7.23 10.40
N PHE A 121 -1.38 7.61 9.27
CA PHE A 121 -0.59 7.96 8.09
C PHE A 121 0.27 9.20 8.32
N GLU A 122 -0.28 10.23 8.96
CA GLU A 122 0.46 11.46 9.27
C GLU A 122 1.60 11.21 10.27
N ALA A 123 1.39 10.33 11.27
CA ALA A 123 2.45 9.92 12.19
C ALA A 123 3.60 9.21 11.45
N LEU A 124 3.29 8.36 10.47
CA LEU A 124 4.28 7.71 9.62
C LEU A 124 5.06 8.73 8.79
N LEU A 125 4.38 9.68 8.14
CA LEU A 125 5.02 10.73 7.35
C LEU A 125 5.99 11.57 8.19
N ARG A 126 5.59 11.95 9.41
CA ARG A 126 6.46 12.68 10.34
C ARG A 126 7.67 11.86 10.77
N THR A 127 7.45 10.58 11.06
CA THR A 127 8.53 9.66 11.47
C THR A 127 9.56 9.48 10.35
N LEU A 128 9.10 9.42 9.11
CA LEU A 128 9.93 9.33 7.91
C LEU A 128 10.44 10.68 7.40
N LYS A 129 10.11 11.79 8.07
CA LYS A 129 10.48 13.16 7.69
C LYS A 129 10.05 13.52 6.25
N LEU A 130 8.84 13.12 5.87
CA LEU A 130 8.26 13.31 4.54
C LEU A 130 7.24 14.46 4.48
N ASN A 131 6.82 14.96 5.64
CA ASN A 131 5.94 16.12 5.79
C ASN A 131 6.70 17.16 6.65
N ASN A 132 6.74 18.42 6.18
CA ASN A 132 7.39 19.53 6.87
C ASN A 132 6.49 20.07 7.99
#